data_AF-A0A2G6IHZ6-F1
#
_entry.id   AF-A0A2G6IHZ6-F1
#
_cell.length_a   1.000
_cell.length_b   1.000
_cell.length_c   1.000
_cell.angle_alpha   90.00
_cell.angle_beta   90.00
_cell.angle_gamma   90.00
#
_symmetry.space_group_name_H-M   'P 1'
#
loop_
_entity.id
_entity.type
_entity.pdbx_description
1 polymer ?
#
loop_
_entity_poly.entity_id
_entity_poly.type
_entity_poly.pdbx_seq_one_letter_code
_entity_poly.pdbx_strand_id
1 'polypeptide(L)' 'MERFDIPADKLAALYADLKCDGCGRALTPSPEIWAKVGCGYFCAKCLSDGRHEEQSCALRHT' A
#
# COMPACT_ATOMS: atom_id res chain seq x y z
N MET A 1 -10.17 -9.25 -5.68
CA MET A 1 -9.65 -8.52 -4.50
C MET A 1 -9.99 -7.07 -4.70
N GLU A 2 -10.62 -6.41 -3.73
CA GLU A 2 -11.01 -5.00 -3.87
C GLU A 2 -9.80 -4.09 -3.62
N ARG A 3 -9.63 -3.08 -4.49
CA ARG A 3 -8.60 -2.04 -4.37
C ARG A 3 -9.28 -0.77 -3.87
N PHE A 4 -8.73 -0.18 -2.82
CA PHE A 4 -9.19 1.11 -2.29
C PHE A 4 -8.11 2.15 -2.43
N ASP A 5 -8.35 3.16 -3.27
CA ASP A 5 -7.45 4.30 -3.45
C ASP A 5 -7.60 5.31 -2.32
N ILE A 6 -6.48 5.70 -1.70
CA ILE A 6 -6.41 6.56 -0.53
C ILE A 6 -5.30 7.59 -0.75
N PRO A 7 -5.55 8.91 -0.57
CA PRO A 7 -4.51 9.93 -0.64
C PRO A 7 -3.46 9.72 0.46
N ALA A 8 -2.17 9.86 0.14
CA ALA A 8 -1.09 9.64 1.10
C ALA A 8 -1.17 10.61 2.29
N ASP A 9 -1.61 11.87 2.10
CA ASP A 9 -1.85 12.80 3.21
C ASP A 9 -2.86 12.27 4.23
N LYS A 10 -3.99 11.72 3.77
CA LYS A 10 -5.01 11.14 4.64
C LYS A 10 -4.50 9.87 5.32
N LEU A 11 -3.76 9.06 4.57
CA LEU A 11 -3.21 7.82 5.08
C LEU A 11 -2.12 8.08 6.13
N ALA A 12 -1.27 9.09 5.92
CA ALA A 12 -0.19 9.48 6.82
C ALA A 12 -0.73 10.08 8.12
N ALA A 13 -1.86 10.80 8.05
CA ALA A 13 -2.56 11.28 9.23
C ALA A 13 -3.13 10.15 10.11
N LEU A 14 -3.44 8.99 9.53
CA LEU A 14 -3.97 7.83 10.25
C LEU A 14 -2.89 6.85 10.69
N TYR A 15 -1.81 6.71 9.90
CA TYR A 15 -0.76 5.72 10.09
C TYR A 15 0.62 6.35 9.83
N ALA A 16 1.23 6.92 10.87
CA ALA A 16 2.50 7.63 10.77
C ALA A 16 3.70 6.74 10.38
N ASP A 17 3.66 5.45 10.74
CA ASP A 17 4.74 4.48 10.50
C ASP A 17 4.44 3.51 9.34
N LEU A 18 3.41 3.79 8.53
CA LEU A 18 3.05 2.91 7.43
C LEU A 18 4.16 2.83 6.39
N LYS A 19 4.39 1.63 5.86
CA LYS A 19 5.34 1.38 4.78
C LYS A 19 4.62 0.65 3.66
N CYS A 20 5.07 0.89 2.43
CA CYS A 20 4.59 0.17 1.27
C CYS A 20 5.03 -1.29 1.35
N ASP A 21 4.10 -2.24 1.36
CA ASP A 21 4.41 -3.68 1.41
C ASP A 21 5.22 -4.17 0.20
N GLY A 22 5.06 -3.54 -0.97
CA GLY A 22 5.78 -3.92 -2.19
C GLY A 22 7.23 -3.42 -2.33
N CYS A 23 7.65 -2.38 -1.58
CA CYS A 23 9.02 -1.84 -1.70
C CYS A 23 9.63 -1.33 -0.39
N GLY A 24 8.91 -1.41 0.73
CA GLY A 24 9.38 -0.92 2.04
C GLY A 24 9.43 0.61 2.18
N ARG A 25 9.03 1.37 1.15
CA ARG A 25 9.04 2.84 1.19
C ARG A 25 8.12 3.33 2.31
N ALA A 26 8.65 4.20 3.18
CA ALA A 26 7.87 4.85 4.21
C ALA A 26 6.81 5.78 3.59
N LEU A 27 5.63 5.77 4.20
CA LEU A 27 4.57 6.69 3.86
C LEU A 27 4.97 8.10 4.28
N THR A 28 4.91 9.03 3.33
CA THR A 28 5.17 10.44 3.56
C THR A 28 3.96 11.25 3.11
N PRO A 29 3.56 12.30 3.84
CA PRO A 29 2.48 13.18 3.41
C PRO A 29 2.84 13.81 2.06
N SER A 30 2.05 13.49 1.05
CA SER A 30 2.25 13.92 -0.33
C SER A 30 0.93 13.78 -1.11
N PRO A 31 0.77 14.49 -2.24
CA PRO A 31 -0.42 14.36 -3.08
C PRO A 31 -0.49 13.03 -3.84
N GLU A 32 0.38 12.06 -3.55
CA GLU A 32 0.38 10.75 -4.20
C GLU A 32 -0.80 9.87 -3.72
N ILE A 33 -1.29 9.01 -4.60
CA ILE A 33 -2.32 8.02 -4.26
C ILE A 33 -1.65 6.71 -3.85
N TRP A 34 -2.02 6.23 -2.66
CA TRP A 34 -1.74 4.88 -2.21
C TRP A 34 -2.99 4.04 -2.40
N ALA A 35 -2.84 2.72 -2.38
CA ALA A 35 -4.00 1.86 -2.35
C ALA A 35 -3.84 0.74 -1.34
N LYS A 36 -4.94 0.43 -0.65
CA LYS A 36 -5.08 -0.79 0.13
C LYS A 36 -5.56 -1.89 -0.81
N VAL A 37 -4.78 -2.97 -0.91
CA VAL A 37 -5.11 -4.15 -1.70
C VAL A 37 -5.15 -5.33 -0.74
N GLY A 38 -6.37 -5.76 -0.40
CA GLY A 38 -6.66 -6.66 0.73
C GLY A 38 -5.96 -6.29 2.03
N CYS A 39 -4.93 -7.03 2.41
CA CYS A 39 -4.25 -6.84 3.70
C CYS A 39 -3.10 -5.82 3.66
N GLY A 40 -2.59 -5.47 2.47
CA GLY A 40 -1.39 -4.64 2.32
C GLY A 40 -1.69 -3.23 1.80
N TYR A 41 -0.72 -2.33 1.99
CA TYR A 41 -0.74 -0.96 1.47
C TYR A 41 0.39 -0.75 0.46
N PHE A 42 0.06 -0.16 -0.69
CA PHE A 42 0.98 -0.01 -1.81
C PHE A 42 1.04 1.43 -2.30
N CYS A 43 2.25 1.92 -2.52
CA CYS A 43 2.48 3.22 -3.17
C CYS A 43 2.11 3.16 -4.67
N ALA A 44 1.85 4.33 -5.27
CA ALA A 44 1.52 4.47 -6.69
C ALA A 44 2.46 3.68 -7.61
N LYS A 45 3.77 3.71 -7.35
CA LYS A 45 4.77 2.98 -8.14
C LYS A 45 4.56 1.47 -8.07
N CYS A 46 4.39 0.89 -6.88
CA CYS A 46 4.16 -0.55 -6.73
C CYS A 46 2.81 -1.00 -7.30
N LEU A 47 1.82 -0.10 -7.33
CA LEU A 47 0.55 -0.36 -8.00
C LEU A 47 0.73 -0.41 -9.52
N SER A 48 1.45 0.55 -10.11
CA SER A 48 1.76 0.57 -11.54
C SER A 48 2.65 -0.60 -11.98
N ASP A 49 3.58 -1.03 -11.14
CA ASP A 49 4.44 -2.19 -11.37
C ASP A 49 3.74 -3.55 -11.13
N GLY A 50 2.47 -3.58 -10.67
CA GLY A 50 1.75 -4.83 -10.40
C GLY A 50 2.17 -5.58 -9.13
N ARG A 51 3.08 -5.05 -8.31
CA ARG A 51 3.61 -5.74 -7.10
C ARG A 51 2.57 -6.08 -6.03
N HIS A 52 1.41 -5.44 -6.09
CA HIS A 52 0.28 -5.72 -5.21
C HIS A 52 -0.36 -7.09 -5.48
N GLU A 53 -0.18 -7.66 -6.68
CA GLU A 53 -0.73 -8.97 -7.06
C GLU A 53 0.04 -10.11 -6.39
N GLU A 54 1.37 -9.98 -6.25
CA GLU A 54 2.25 -10.97 -5.60
C GLU A 54 2.06 -11.02 -4.08
N GLN A 55 1.60 -9.92 -3.48
CA GLN A 55 1.36 -9.75 -2.05
C GLN A 55 -0.12 -9.94 -1.69
N SER A 56 -0.90 -10.56 -2.59
CA SER A 56 -2.19 -11.16 -2.25
C SER A 56 -1.97 -11.88 -0.93
N CYS A 57 -2.71 -11.50 0.10
CA CYS A 57 -2.66 -11.98 1.48
C CYS A 57 -2.78 -13.51 1.53
N ALA A 58 -1.72 -14.18 1.08
CA ALA A 58 -1.45 -15.56 1.26
C ALA A 58 -1.05 -15.59 2.73
N LEU A 59 -2.03 -15.98 3.55
CA LEU A 59 -1.92 -17.23 4.29
C LEU A 59 -0.77 -18.11 3.75
N ARG A 60 0.49 -17.72 3.97
CA ARG A 60 1.58 -18.67 4.11
C ARG A 60 1.34 -19.26 5.48
N HIS A 61 0.39 -20.19 5.55
CA HIS A 61 0.36 -21.22 6.59
C HIS A 61 1.73 -21.90 6.51
N THR A 62 2.66 -21.46 7.33
CA THR A 62 3.71 -22.34 7.87
C THR A 62 3.06 -23.38 8.77
#